data_AF-A0A812GAT9-F1
#
_entry.id   AF-A0A812GAT9-F1
#
_cell.length_a   1.000
_cell.length_b   1.000
_cell.length_c   1.000
_cell.angle_alpha   90.00
_cell.angle_beta   90.00
_cell.angle_gamma   90.00
#
_symmetry.space_group_name_H-M   'P 1'
#
loop_
_entity.id
_entity.type
_entity.pdbx_description
1 polymer ?
#
loop_
_entity_poly.entity_id
_entity_poly.type
_entity_poly.pdbx_seq_one_letter_code
_entity_poly.pdbx_strand_id
1 'polypeptide(L)'
;KDAEVESATSPDSPGSEGVDPDVESALEYLQMLQEGGMFAGKEPLLAKMQELAKQGVHPMEVLQSMRRAPTEEKMEPVLASFDLEGITRYIADKACKKIVVMCGAGISTSAGIPDFRTPGTGLYDNLQRFNLPQAESIFELRFFRDNPGAFYELAREMWPGNFEPTPAHYFIRLLHDKGILLRCYSQNIDSLECRAGLPAEKLVAAHGNFDAAHVIDREPEVLVDINELKAALDKGEEGWQKLRAEKGGLVKPKIVFFGE
;
A
#
# COMPACT_ATOMS: atom_id res chain seq x y z
N LYS A 1 31.57 -57.03 -14.84
CA LYS A 1 30.51 -57.54 -13.92
C LYS A 1 29.65 -56.34 -13.53
N ASP A 2 28.96 -55.67 -14.45
CA ASP A 2 27.95 -56.09 -15.45
C ASP A 2 26.54 -56.14 -14.87
N ALA A 3 25.60 -55.69 -15.72
CA ALA A 3 24.14 -55.50 -15.59
C ALA A 3 23.77 -54.16 -14.93
N GLU A 4 23.42 -53.08 -15.65
CA GLU A 4 22.49 -52.91 -16.78
C GLU A 4 21.11 -53.57 -16.56
N VAL A 5 20.11 -52.72 -16.33
CA VAL A 5 18.70 -53.00 -16.63
C VAL A 5 18.15 -51.77 -17.34
N GLU A 6 18.04 -51.88 -18.66
CA GLU A 6 17.23 -51.02 -19.51
C GLU A 6 15.74 -51.28 -19.24
N SER A 7 14.93 -50.23 -19.23
CA SER A 7 13.50 -50.35 -19.54
C SER A 7 13.13 -49.35 -20.62
N ALA A 8 13.08 -49.84 -21.86
CA ALA A 8 12.48 -49.16 -22.98
C ALA A 8 10.97 -49.46 -23.00
N THR A 9 10.14 -48.43 -23.07
CA THR A 9 8.80 -48.49 -23.64
C THR A 9 8.68 -47.40 -24.72
N SER A 10 8.07 -47.80 -25.82
CA SER A 10 8.17 -47.25 -27.17
C SER A 10 7.17 -46.09 -27.46
N PRO A 11 6.94 -45.66 -28.71
CA PRO A 11 7.07 -44.27 -29.13
C PRO A 11 5.72 -43.57 -29.32
N ASP A 12 5.48 -42.45 -28.63
CA ASP A 12 4.32 -41.60 -28.92
C ASP A 12 4.63 -40.53 -29.97
N SER A 13 3.77 -40.58 -30.99
CA SER A 13 3.41 -39.73 -32.12
C SER A 13 3.96 -38.30 -32.24
N PRO A 14 4.13 -37.79 -33.49
CA PRO A 14 4.61 -36.44 -33.73
C PRO A 14 3.51 -35.39 -33.51
N GLY A 15 3.85 -34.35 -32.75
CA GLY A 15 3.45 -32.97 -33.04
C GLY A 15 2.04 -32.54 -32.62
N SER A 16 1.87 -32.21 -31.35
CA SER A 16 1.19 -30.97 -30.99
C SER A 16 2.20 -30.15 -30.18
N GLU A 17 2.92 -29.24 -30.85
CA GLU A 17 3.69 -28.22 -30.15
C GLU A 17 2.68 -27.38 -29.35
N GLY A 18 2.47 -27.76 -28.10
CA GLY A 18 1.80 -26.91 -27.13
C GLY A 18 2.63 -25.64 -27.00
N VAL A 19 2.02 -24.51 -27.27
CA VAL A 19 2.62 -23.20 -26.99
C VAL A 19 2.90 -23.17 -25.48
N ASP A 20 4.08 -22.68 -25.10
CA ASP A 20 4.48 -22.53 -23.70
C ASP A 20 3.36 -21.79 -22.93
N PRO A 21 2.88 -22.29 -21.78
CA PRO A 21 1.80 -21.65 -21.03
C PRO A 21 2.10 -20.19 -20.65
N ASP A 22 3.38 -19.81 -20.52
CA ASP A 22 3.76 -18.41 -20.28
C ASP A 22 3.50 -17.54 -21.53
N VAL A 23 3.65 -18.11 -22.73
CA VAL A 23 3.35 -17.45 -24.01
C VAL A 23 1.84 -17.31 -24.22
N GLU A 24 1.06 -18.32 -23.83
CA GLU A 24 -0.41 -18.25 -23.90
C GLU A 24 -0.95 -17.14 -22.99
N SER A 25 -0.49 -17.07 -21.74
CA SER A 25 -0.88 -16.01 -20.81
C SER A 25 -0.48 -14.61 -21.30
N ALA A 26 0.69 -14.49 -21.94
CA ALA A 26 1.17 -13.24 -22.52
C ALA A 26 0.29 -12.75 -23.68
N LEU A 27 -0.16 -13.67 -24.55
CA LEU A 27 -1.03 -13.33 -25.67
C LEU A 27 -2.44 -12.95 -25.22
N GLU A 28 -3.00 -13.65 -24.22
CA GLU A 28 -4.27 -13.32 -23.59
C GLU A 28 -4.23 -11.92 -22.95
N TYR A 29 -3.13 -11.61 -22.25
CA TYR A 29 -2.93 -10.29 -21.65
C TYR A 29 -2.85 -9.17 -22.71
N LEU A 30 -2.14 -9.40 -23.82
CA LEU A 30 -2.10 -8.46 -24.93
C LEU A 30 -3.47 -8.22 -25.55
N GLN A 31 -4.29 -9.26 -25.65
CA GLN A 31 -5.65 -9.17 -26.15
C GLN A 31 -6.53 -8.32 -25.22
N MET A 32 -6.45 -8.54 -23.90
CA MET A 32 -7.16 -7.71 -22.92
C MET A 32 -6.79 -6.22 -23.04
N LEU A 33 -5.50 -5.91 -23.21
CA LEU A 33 -5.04 -4.52 -23.41
C LEU A 33 -5.51 -3.91 -24.74
N GLN A 34 -5.58 -4.72 -25.80
CA GLN A 34 -6.11 -4.31 -27.10
C GLN A 34 -7.61 -4.00 -27.03
N GLU A 35 -8.39 -4.86 -26.38
CA GLU A 35 -9.83 -4.66 -26.14
C GLU A 35 -10.09 -3.42 -25.27
N GLY A 36 -9.18 -3.13 -24.32
CA GLY A 36 -9.15 -1.89 -23.53
C GLY A 36 -8.71 -0.63 -24.29
N GLY A 37 -8.45 -0.72 -25.61
CA GLY A 37 -8.11 0.43 -26.46
C GLY A 37 -6.68 0.96 -26.31
N MET A 38 -5.80 0.26 -25.57
CA MET A 38 -4.43 0.72 -25.27
C MET A 38 -3.56 0.92 -26.52
N PHE A 39 -3.88 0.19 -27.60
CA PHE A 39 -3.11 0.16 -28.84
C PHE A 39 -3.77 0.87 -30.03
N ALA A 40 -4.85 1.64 -29.82
CA ALA A 40 -5.48 2.41 -30.89
C ALA A 40 -4.46 3.36 -31.56
N GLY A 41 -4.22 3.20 -32.87
CA GLY A 41 -3.22 3.97 -33.62
C GLY A 41 -1.77 3.54 -33.37
N LYS A 42 -1.55 2.37 -32.76
CA LYS A 42 -0.24 1.77 -32.46
C LYS A 42 -0.18 0.31 -32.93
N GLU A 43 -0.82 -0.01 -34.04
CA GLU A 43 -0.90 -1.35 -34.62
C GLU A 43 0.50 -1.99 -34.88
N PRO A 44 1.52 -1.23 -35.34
CA PRO A 44 2.88 -1.79 -35.49
C PRO A 44 3.53 -2.20 -34.16
N LEU A 45 3.16 -1.54 -33.06
CA LEU A 45 3.66 -1.83 -31.71
C LEU A 45 3.08 -3.14 -31.20
N LEU A 46 1.76 -3.30 -31.34
CA LEU A 46 1.04 -4.50 -30.95
C LEU A 46 1.55 -5.73 -31.71
N ALA A 47 1.74 -5.61 -33.03
CA ALA A 47 2.29 -6.68 -33.85
C ALA A 47 3.70 -7.11 -33.38
N LYS A 48 4.57 -6.14 -33.04
CA LYS A 48 5.90 -6.43 -32.49
C LYS A 48 5.84 -7.12 -31.14
N MET A 49 4.91 -6.73 -30.27
CA MET A 49 4.74 -7.34 -28.95
C MET A 49 4.19 -8.77 -29.03
N GLN A 50 3.26 -9.04 -29.95
CA GLN A 50 2.75 -10.38 -30.21
C GLN A 50 3.85 -11.31 -30.77
N GLU A 51 4.73 -10.79 -31.61
CA GLU A 51 5.87 -11.56 -32.14
C GLU A 51 6.89 -11.90 -31.04
N LEU A 52 7.19 -10.96 -30.15
CA LEU A 52 8.09 -11.19 -29.02
C LEU A 52 7.48 -12.14 -27.98
N ALA A 53 6.16 -12.06 -27.74
CA ALA A 53 5.46 -13.01 -26.89
C ALA A 53 5.61 -14.44 -27.40
N LYS A 54 5.48 -14.67 -28.72
CA LYS A 54 5.73 -15.99 -29.34
C LYS A 54 7.17 -16.50 -29.18
N GLN A 55 8.11 -15.61 -28.88
CA GLN A 55 9.51 -15.93 -28.62
C GLN A 55 9.81 -16.11 -27.12
N GLY A 56 8.78 -16.16 -26.27
CA GLY A 56 8.91 -16.33 -24.82
C GLY A 56 9.19 -15.04 -24.06
N VAL A 57 9.08 -13.87 -24.69
CA VAL A 57 9.33 -12.57 -24.04
C VAL A 57 8.01 -12.00 -23.53
N HIS A 58 7.90 -11.82 -22.22
CA HIS A 58 6.67 -11.33 -21.63
C HIS A 58 6.36 -9.88 -22.08
N PRO A 59 5.13 -9.54 -22.50
CA PRO A 59 4.76 -8.24 -23.05
C PRO A 59 5.08 -7.05 -22.15
N MET A 60 5.07 -7.24 -20.82
CA MET A 60 5.46 -6.19 -19.87
C MET A 60 6.94 -5.85 -19.93
N GLU A 61 7.83 -6.79 -20.24
CA GLU A 61 9.26 -6.51 -20.44
C GLU A 61 9.47 -5.66 -21.70
N VAL A 62 8.65 -5.89 -22.73
CA VAL A 62 8.64 -5.10 -23.95
C VAL A 62 8.10 -3.69 -23.68
N LEU A 63 6.99 -3.54 -22.94
CA LEU A 63 6.48 -2.22 -22.53
C LEU A 63 7.47 -1.47 -21.63
N GLN A 64 8.17 -2.17 -20.73
CA GLN A 64 9.21 -1.59 -19.88
C GLN A 64 10.43 -1.15 -20.67
N SER A 65 10.87 -1.94 -21.67
CA SER A 65 11.99 -1.56 -22.56
C SER A 65 11.61 -0.48 -23.58
N MET A 66 10.32 -0.36 -23.92
CA MET A 66 9.78 0.67 -24.83
C MET A 66 9.32 1.94 -24.13
N ARG A 67 9.13 1.92 -22.80
CA ARG A 67 9.16 3.15 -21.99
C ARG A 67 10.54 3.72 -22.17
N ARG A 68 10.67 4.57 -23.21
CA ARG A 68 11.84 5.33 -23.64
C ARG A 68 13.03 5.07 -22.72
N ALA A 69 14.09 4.43 -23.23
CA ALA A 69 15.41 4.90 -22.85
C ALA A 69 15.31 6.42 -23.01
N PRO A 70 15.39 7.21 -21.92
CA PRO A 70 15.42 8.65 -22.08
C PRO A 70 16.49 8.90 -23.13
N THR A 71 16.24 9.76 -24.11
CA THR A 71 17.39 10.43 -24.73
C THR A 71 18.21 10.92 -23.55
N GLU A 72 19.40 10.34 -23.34
CA GLU A 72 20.31 10.72 -22.26
C GLU A 72 20.83 12.13 -22.57
N GLU A 73 19.93 13.11 -22.61
CA GLU A 73 20.32 14.45 -22.24
C GLU A 73 20.76 14.30 -20.78
N LYS A 74 22.08 14.32 -20.58
CA LYS A 74 22.68 14.43 -19.25
C LYS A 74 22.07 15.67 -18.60
N MET A 75 21.03 15.45 -17.81
CA MET A 75 20.47 16.50 -16.98
C MET A 75 21.53 16.82 -15.94
N GLU A 76 21.97 18.07 -15.93
CA GLU A 76 22.85 18.55 -14.88
C GLU A 76 22.18 18.29 -13.51
N PRO A 77 22.91 17.75 -12.53
CA PRO A 77 22.36 17.49 -11.21
C PRO A 77 21.75 18.75 -10.60
N VAL A 78 20.53 18.63 -10.11
CA VAL A 78 19.85 19.74 -9.41
C VAL A 78 20.55 20.06 -8.08
N LEU A 79 21.12 19.05 -7.42
CA LEU A 79 21.85 19.16 -6.18
C LEU A 79 23.36 19.25 -6.45
N ALA A 80 24.06 20.06 -5.65
CA ALA A 80 25.53 20.15 -5.71
C ALA A 80 26.24 18.87 -5.23
N SER A 81 25.61 18.12 -4.33
CA SER A 81 26.06 16.82 -3.82
C SER A 81 24.85 15.93 -3.50
N PHE A 82 25.04 14.61 -3.56
CA PHE A 82 23.99 13.60 -3.29
C PHE A 82 24.03 13.12 -1.83
N ASP A 83 24.07 14.08 -0.91
CA ASP A 83 24.10 13.88 0.54
C ASP A 83 23.21 14.91 1.25
N LEU A 84 23.14 14.83 2.58
CA LEU A 84 22.34 15.76 3.38
C LEU A 84 22.82 17.22 3.21
N GLU A 85 24.12 17.43 2.99
CA GLU A 85 24.66 18.78 2.81
C GLU A 85 24.19 19.40 1.49
N GLY A 86 24.10 18.61 0.42
CA GLY A 86 23.58 19.04 -0.87
C GLY A 86 22.09 19.38 -0.81
N ILE A 87 21.30 18.56 -0.10
CA ILE A 87 19.86 18.82 0.10
C ILE A 87 19.63 20.08 0.93
N THR A 88 20.35 20.23 2.05
CA THR A 88 20.20 21.40 2.93
C THR A 88 20.63 22.69 2.25
N ARG A 89 21.74 22.68 1.51
CA ARG A 89 22.16 23.81 0.65
C ARG A 89 21.11 24.14 -0.40
N TYR A 90 20.57 23.13 -1.08
CA TYR A 90 19.51 23.36 -2.08
C TYR A 90 18.28 24.03 -1.47
N ILE A 91 17.80 23.56 -0.30
CA ILE A 91 16.66 24.16 0.39
C ILE A 91 16.95 25.61 0.79
N ALA A 92 18.13 25.89 1.34
CA ALA A 92 18.54 27.21 1.80
C ALA A 92 18.76 28.18 0.63
N ASP A 93 19.57 27.81 -0.35
CA ASP A 93 20.04 28.69 -1.43
C ASP A 93 18.96 28.95 -2.48
N LYS A 94 18.14 27.95 -2.80
CA LYS A 94 17.06 28.09 -3.79
C LYS A 94 15.76 28.62 -3.18
N ALA A 95 15.77 28.93 -1.88
CA ALA A 95 14.59 29.34 -1.12
C ALA A 95 13.40 28.42 -1.45
N CYS A 96 13.59 27.10 -1.33
CA CYS A 96 12.57 26.13 -1.72
C CYS A 96 11.27 26.38 -0.95
N LYS A 97 10.18 26.68 -1.67
CA LYS A 97 8.90 27.12 -1.06
C LYS A 97 7.83 26.04 -1.00
N LYS A 98 8.08 24.87 -1.63
CA LYS A 98 7.06 23.85 -1.86
C LYS A 98 7.64 22.46 -1.68
N ILE A 99 7.83 22.06 -0.43
CA ILE A 99 8.27 20.72 -0.05
C ILE A 99 7.05 19.81 0.13
N VAL A 100 7.06 18.67 -0.56
CA VAL A 100 6.13 17.57 -0.30
C VAL A 100 6.86 16.52 0.54
N VAL A 101 6.24 16.11 1.64
CA VAL A 101 6.74 14.99 2.46
C VAL A 101 5.86 13.78 2.21
N MET A 102 6.49 12.63 1.98
CA MET A 102 5.82 11.33 1.92
C MET A 102 6.39 10.45 3.02
N CYS A 103 5.53 9.94 3.90
CA CYS A 103 5.96 9.16 5.07
C CYS A 103 5.08 7.93 5.30
N GLY A 104 5.62 7.00 6.08
CA GLY A 104 4.95 5.77 6.52
C GLY A 104 5.50 5.34 7.87
N ALA A 105 5.25 4.07 8.25
CA ALA A 105 5.40 3.62 9.63
C ALA A 105 6.79 3.87 10.25
N GLY A 106 7.84 3.91 9.42
CA GLY A 106 9.21 4.18 9.85
C GLY A 106 9.39 5.48 10.66
N ILE A 107 8.57 6.52 10.45
CA ILE A 107 8.67 7.75 11.24
C ILE A 107 8.07 7.63 12.65
N SER A 108 7.28 6.57 12.90
CA SER A 108 6.55 6.32 14.15
C SER A 108 7.15 5.17 14.98
N THR A 109 8.17 4.46 14.49
CA THR A 109 8.80 3.33 15.22
C THR A 109 9.42 3.76 16.55
N SER A 110 10.12 4.88 16.56
CA SER A 110 10.64 5.51 17.81
C SER A 110 9.53 6.03 18.74
N ALA A 111 8.30 6.08 18.23
CA ALA A 111 7.02 6.18 18.96
C ALA A 111 6.81 5.13 20.05
N GLY A 112 7.39 3.93 19.85
CA GLY A 112 6.87 2.70 20.44
C GLY A 112 5.70 2.10 19.66
N ILE A 113 5.34 2.68 18.51
CA ILE A 113 4.38 2.08 17.58
C ILE A 113 5.17 1.11 16.70
N PRO A 114 4.94 -0.22 16.81
CA PRO A 114 5.62 -1.16 15.94
C PRO A 114 5.24 -0.85 14.49
N ASP A 115 6.20 -0.98 13.57
CA ASP A 115 5.80 -1.00 12.17
C ASP A 115 5.02 -2.28 11.87
N PHE A 116 4.45 -2.37 10.68
CA PHE A 116 3.67 -3.57 10.34
C PHE A 116 4.57 -4.80 10.11
N ARG A 117 5.77 -4.59 9.55
CA ARG A 117 6.49 -5.64 8.80
C ARG A 117 7.80 -6.11 9.42
N THR A 118 8.36 -5.45 10.43
CA THR A 118 9.67 -5.83 10.97
C THR A 118 9.59 -7.17 11.70
N PRO A 119 10.41 -8.18 11.35
CA PRO A 119 10.42 -9.44 12.06
C PRO A 119 10.78 -9.28 13.56
N GLY A 120 10.10 -10.02 14.41
CA GLY A 120 10.24 -10.07 15.87
C GLY A 120 9.60 -8.91 16.65
N THR A 121 9.33 -7.77 16.01
CA THR A 121 8.80 -6.56 16.69
C THR A 121 7.62 -5.91 15.99
N GLY A 122 7.40 -6.23 14.71
CA GLY A 122 6.31 -5.70 13.91
C GLY A 122 4.95 -6.24 14.34
N LEU A 123 3.91 -5.48 14.02
CA LEU A 123 2.54 -5.81 14.37
C LEU A 123 2.16 -7.23 13.94
N TYR A 124 2.55 -7.63 12.73
CA TYR A 124 2.22 -8.90 12.11
C TYR A 124 2.66 -10.13 12.91
N ASP A 125 3.82 -10.06 13.58
CA ASP A 125 4.29 -11.17 14.41
C ASP A 125 3.49 -11.30 15.72
N ASN A 126 2.97 -10.18 16.24
CA ASN A 126 2.10 -10.16 17.41
C ASN A 126 0.64 -10.58 17.08
N LEU A 127 0.29 -10.66 15.79
CA LEU A 127 -1.04 -11.06 15.33
C LEU A 127 -1.22 -12.58 15.19
N GLN A 128 -0.20 -13.40 15.47
CA GLN A 128 -0.32 -14.87 15.42
C GLN A 128 -1.47 -15.41 16.31
N ARG A 129 -1.83 -14.69 17.38
CA ARG A 129 -2.99 -15.03 18.24
C ARG A 129 -4.34 -15.01 17.51
N PHE A 130 -4.45 -14.30 16.39
CA PHE A 130 -5.69 -14.15 15.63
C PHE A 130 -5.87 -15.20 14.53
N ASN A 131 -4.91 -16.13 14.39
CA ASN A 131 -4.96 -17.22 13.40
C ASN A 131 -5.31 -16.73 11.98
N LEU A 132 -4.66 -15.62 11.57
CA LEU A 132 -4.91 -14.96 10.30
C LEU A 132 -4.32 -15.76 9.13
N PRO A 133 -4.97 -15.77 7.94
CA PRO A 133 -4.40 -16.37 6.73
C PRO A 133 -3.07 -15.72 6.33
N GLN A 134 -3.02 -14.39 6.39
CA GLN A 134 -1.85 -13.53 6.23
C GLN A 134 -2.03 -12.34 7.18
N ALA A 135 -0.94 -11.70 7.58
CA ALA A 135 -1.03 -10.67 8.61
C ALA A 135 -1.73 -9.39 8.11
N GLU A 136 -1.65 -9.12 6.81
CA GLU A 136 -2.38 -8.08 6.09
C GLU A 136 -3.90 -8.26 6.16
N SER A 137 -4.39 -9.51 6.33
CA SER A 137 -5.82 -9.81 6.26
C SER A 137 -6.63 -9.13 7.35
N ILE A 138 -6.02 -8.72 8.47
CA ILE A 138 -6.71 -7.92 9.49
C ILE A 138 -7.16 -6.54 8.98
N PHE A 139 -6.54 -6.05 7.90
CA PHE A 139 -6.88 -4.82 7.20
C PHE A 139 -7.62 -5.06 5.88
N GLU A 140 -8.08 -6.28 5.60
CA GLU A 140 -8.94 -6.55 4.44
C GLU A 140 -10.42 -6.34 4.81
N LEU A 141 -11.15 -5.59 3.99
CA LEU A 141 -12.56 -5.29 4.27
C LEU A 141 -13.42 -6.57 4.32
N ARG A 142 -13.10 -7.56 3.47
CA ARG A 142 -13.78 -8.85 3.47
C ARG A 142 -13.57 -9.60 4.78
N PHE A 143 -12.32 -9.71 5.25
CA PHE A 143 -12.03 -10.35 6.52
C PHE A 143 -12.70 -9.63 7.70
N PHE A 144 -12.73 -8.30 7.69
CA PHE A 144 -13.41 -7.52 8.72
C PHE A 144 -14.92 -7.80 8.80
N ARG A 145 -15.59 -8.05 7.66
CA ARG A 145 -17.02 -8.44 7.66
C ARG A 145 -17.25 -9.77 8.36
N ASP A 146 -16.37 -10.73 8.08
CA ASP A 146 -16.51 -12.11 8.56
C ASP A 146 -16.02 -12.27 10.01
N ASN A 147 -14.93 -11.59 10.37
CA ASN A 147 -14.28 -11.67 11.68
C ASN A 147 -13.81 -10.28 12.17
N PRO A 148 -14.74 -9.40 12.59
CA PRO A 148 -14.40 -8.03 12.99
C PRO A 148 -13.64 -7.94 14.32
N GLY A 149 -13.74 -8.98 15.17
CA GLY A 149 -13.17 -8.98 16.53
C GLY A 149 -11.65 -8.76 16.53
N ALA A 150 -10.93 -9.40 15.63
CA ALA A 150 -9.48 -9.27 15.53
C ALA A 150 -9.03 -7.83 15.28
N PHE A 151 -9.66 -7.16 14.30
CA PHE A 151 -9.38 -5.74 14.02
C PHE A 151 -9.75 -4.85 15.21
N TYR A 152 -10.89 -5.09 15.87
CA TYR A 152 -11.31 -4.27 17.01
C TYR A 152 -10.39 -4.37 18.22
N GLU A 153 -9.87 -5.57 18.51
CA GLU A 153 -8.85 -5.74 19.54
C GLU A 153 -7.58 -4.96 19.20
N LEU A 154 -7.12 -5.08 17.95
CA LEU A 154 -5.96 -4.36 17.44
C LEU A 154 -6.16 -2.84 17.48
N ALA A 155 -7.33 -2.36 17.05
CA ALA A 155 -7.68 -0.94 17.04
C ALA A 155 -7.70 -0.35 18.45
N ARG A 156 -8.09 -1.12 19.47
CA ARG A 156 -8.03 -0.71 20.87
C ARG A 156 -6.59 -0.54 21.35
N GLU A 157 -5.68 -1.44 20.96
CA GLU A 157 -4.26 -1.36 21.32
C GLU A 157 -3.56 -0.17 20.64
N MET A 158 -3.93 0.14 19.39
CA MET A 158 -3.32 1.21 18.59
C MET A 158 -4.03 2.57 18.71
N TRP A 159 -5.04 2.71 19.57
CA TRP A 159 -5.87 3.91 19.61
C TRP A 159 -5.02 5.19 19.85
N PRO A 160 -5.24 6.29 19.11
CA PRO A 160 -4.46 7.51 19.28
C PRO A 160 -4.51 8.09 20.70
N GLY A 161 -3.37 8.60 21.17
CA GLY A 161 -3.21 9.18 22.51
C GLY A 161 -2.23 8.42 23.41
N ASN A 162 -1.87 7.19 23.04
CA ASN A 162 -0.95 6.35 23.82
C ASN A 162 0.54 6.61 23.54
N PHE A 163 0.87 7.26 22.42
CA PHE A 163 2.25 7.47 21.95
C PHE A 163 2.63 8.94 22.00
N GLU A 164 3.82 9.37 21.59
CA GLU A 164 4.17 10.81 21.42
C GLU A 164 4.72 11.04 20.02
N PRO A 165 4.51 12.21 19.37
CA PRO A 165 5.12 12.46 18.07
C PRO A 165 6.65 12.41 18.15
N THR A 166 7.27 11.85 17.12
CA THR A 166 8.73 11.71 17.02
C THR A 166 9.39 12.99 16.48
N PRO A 167 10.73 13.14 16.56
CA PRO A 167 11.44 14.25 15.92
C PRO A 167 11.12 14.41 14.43
N ALA A 168 10.82 13.33 13.71
CA ALA A 168 10.41 13.39 12.31
C ALA A 168 9.07 14.13 12.13
N HIS A 169 8.09 13.87 13.01
CA HIS A 169 6.81 14.58 12.99
C HIS A 169 7.00 16.08 13.28
N TYR A 170 7.80 16.41 14.28
CA TYR A 170 8.11 17.81 14.61
C TYR A 170 8.93 18.50 13.51
N PHE A 171 9.76 17.75 12.76
CA PHE A 171 10.44 18.29 11.58
C PHE A 171 9.45 18.67 10.48
N ILE A 172 8.44 17.83 10.22
CA ILE A 172 7.36 18.16 9.26
C ILE A 172 6.59 19.40 9.72
N ARG A 173 6.29 19.50 11.03
CA ARG A 173 5.69 20.71 11.62
C ARG A 173 6.59 21.94 11.44
N LEU A 174 7.89 21.81 11.63
CA LEU A 174 8.84 22.89 11.44
C LEU A 174 8.87 23.38 9.98
N LEU A 175 8.77 22.47 8.99
CA LEU A 175 8.63 22.86 7.58
C LEU A 175 7.36 23.68 7.34
N HIS A 176 6.27 23.35 8.03
CA HIS A 176 5.03 24.13 8.01
C HIS A 176 5.21 25.52 8.63
N ASP A 177 5.79 25.60 9.84
CA ASP A 177 6.02 26.87 10.54
C ASP A 177 6.97 27.79 9.76
N LYS A 178 7.89 27.22 8.99
CA LYS A 178 8.78 27.96 8.07
C LYS A 178 8.09 28.38 6.77
N GLY A 179 6.85 27.97 6.53
CA GLY A 179 6.06 28.34 5.34
C GLY A 179 6.50 27.64 4.05
N ILE A 180 7.27 26.56 4.15
CA ILE A 180 7.84 25.84 2.98
C ILE A 180 7.19 24.48 2.74
N LEU A 181 6.40 23.97 3.69
CA LEU A 181 5.62 22.74 3.50
C LEU A 181 4.42 22.98 2.58
N LEU A 182 4.40 22.29 1.44
CA LEU A 182 3.26 22.23 0.54
C LEU A 182 2.22 21.23 1.05
N ARG A 183 2.64 19.99 1.33
CA ARG A 183 1.77 18.88 1.75
C ARG A 183 2.56 17.78 2.42
N CYS A 184 1.94 17.09 3.37
CA CYS A 184 2.40 15.82 3.92
C CYS A 184 1.42 14.73 3.50
N TYR A 185 1.91 13.69 2.83
CA TYR A 185 1.16 12.47 2.52
C TYR A 185 1.65 11.38 3.46
N SER A 186 0.78 10.93 4.35
CA SER A 186 1.12 9.88 5.31
C SER A 186 0.35 8.61 4.99
N GLN A 187 1.06 7.48 5.01
CA GLN A 187 0.47 6.15 5.03
C GLN A 187 0.05 5.70 6.45
N ASN A 188 0.42 6.47 7.47
CA ASN A 188 0.15 6.14 8.86
C ASN A 188 -1.30 6.46 9.23
N ILE A 189 -1.82 5.68 10.17
CA ILE A 189 -3.15 5.85 10.77
C ILE A 189 -3.07 6.37 12.21
N ASP A 190 -1.87 6.47 12.77
CA ASP A 190 -1.61 6.80 14.19
C ASP A 190 -1.94 8.26 14.58
N SER A 191 -2.14 9.13 13.59
CA SER A 191 -2.50 10.55 13.74
C SER A 191 -1.44 11.40 14.46
N LEU A 192 -0.19 10.95 14.52
CA LEU A 192 0.91 11.66 15.19
C LEU A 192 1.30 12.97 14.48
N GLU A 193 1.03 13.11 13.19
CA GLU A 193 1.24 14.38 12.46
C GLU A 193 0.31 15.48 12.98
N CYS A 194 -0.99 15.17 13.10
CA CYS A 194 -1.98 16.07 13.70
C CYS A 194 -1.60 16.43 15.13
N ARG A 195 -1.11 15.44 15.90
CA ARG A 195 -0.68 15.65 17.28
C ARG A 195 0.59 16.47 17.43
N ALA A 196 1.50 16.41 16.47
CA ALA A 196 2.62 17.36 16.36
C ALA A 196 2.15 18.78 15.99
N GLY A 197 0.84 18.97 15.80
CA GLY A 197 0.21 20.24 15.47
C GLY A 197 0.28 20.57 13.99
N LEU A 198 0.46 19.59 13.10
CA LEU A 198 0.32 19.83 11.67
C LEU A 198 -1.16 20.11 11.35
N PRO A 199 -1.50 21.22 10.68
CA PRO A 199 -2.89 21.51 10.34
C PRO A 199 -3.47 20.47 9.37
N ALA A 200 -4.77 20.17 9.50
CA ALA A 200 -5.46 19.17 8.69
C ALA A 200 -5.35 19.48 7.19
N GLU A 201 -5.39 20.76 6.79
CA GLU A 201 -5.24 21.17 5.40
C GLU A 201 -3.83 20.98 4.83
N LYS A 202 -2.86 20.57 5.65
CA LYS A 202 -1.50 20.19 5.22
C LYS A 202 -1.28 18.69 5.19
N LEU A 203 -2.19 17.90 5.74
CA LEU A 203 -2.09 16.45 5.81
C LEU A 203 -3.03 15.80 4.78
N VAL A 204 -2.53 14.75 4.14
CA VAL A 204 -3.33 13.76 3.43
C VAL A 204 -3.05 12.43 4.10
N ALA A 205 -3.98 11.95 4.91
CA ALA A 205 -3.96 10.61 5.47
C ALA A 205 -4.37 9.63 4.36
N ALA A 206 -3.39 9.13 3.61
CA ALA A 206 -3.61 8.35 2.39
C ALA A 206 -4.33 7.02 2.68
N HIS A 207 -4.13 6.47 3.88
CA HIS A 207 -4.85 5.30 4.36
C HIS A 207 -5.90 5.67 5.42
N GLY A 208 -6.33 6.92 5.45
CA GLY A 208 -7.24 7.42 6.46
C GLY A 208 -6.63 7.44 7.86
N ASN A 209 -7.46 7.67 8.87
CA ASN A 209 -7.04 7.77 10.27
C ASN A 209 -8.21 7.53 11.23
N PHE A 210 -7.97 7.72 12.52
CA PHE A 210 -8.97 7.64 13.58
C PHE A 210 -9.64 8.99 13.88
N ASP A 211 -9.75 9.93 12.92
CA ASP A 211 -10.44 11.21 13.18
C ASP A 211 -11.98 11.07 13.13
N ALA A 212 -12.49 10.05 12.44
CA ALA A 212 -13.91 9.79 12.29
C ALA A 212 -14.18 8.28 12.14
N ALA A 213 -15.44 7.86 12.34
CA ALA A 213 -15.91 6.51 12.10
C ALA A 213 -17.17 6.49 11.22
N HIS A 214 -17.46 5.36 10.60
CA HIS A 214 -18.67 5.18 9.80
C HIS A 214 -19.17 3.73 9.86
N VAL A 215 -20.44 3.55 9.53
CA VAL A 215 -21.03 2.23 9.30
C VAL A 215 -20.63 1.74 7.90
N ILE A 216 -20.02 0.55 7.79
CA ILE A 216 -19.65 -0.02 6.50
C ILE A 216 -20.88 -0.41 5.68
N ASP A 217 -20.72 -0.55 4.37
CA ASP A 217 -21.75 -1.04 3.43
C ASP A 217 -23.07 -0.23 3.47
N ARG A 218 -22.97 1.07 3.76
CA ARG A 218 -24.11 2.00 3.79
C ARG A 218 -23.95 3.10 2.75
N GLU A 219 -24.97 3.21 1.90
CA GLU A 219 -25.17 4.35 1.01
C GLU A 219 -26.54 5.00 1.30
N PRO A 220 -26.59 6.30 1.63
CA PRO A 220 -25.46 7.22 1.84
C PRO A 220 -24.60 6.86 3.07
N GLU A 221 -23.38 7.40 3.14
CA GLU A 221 -22.47 7.20 4.27
C GLU A 221 -23.14 7.63 5.59
N VAL A 222 -23.02 6.76 6.61
CA VAL A 222 -23.52 7.02 7.96
C VAL A 222 -22.32 7.20 8.89
N LEU A 223 -22.03 8.44 9.26
CA LEU A 223 -20.96 8.76 10.21
C LEU A 223 -21.34 8.38 11.64
N VAL A 224 -20.35 7.96 12.40
CA VAL A 224 -20.44 7.64 13.84
C VAL A 224 -19.40 8.49 14.56
N ASP A 225 -19.77 9.03 15.74
CA ASP A 225 -18.82 9.72 16.59
C ASP A 225 -17.68 8.74 16.94
N ILE A 226 -16.44 9.15 16.68
CA ILE A 226 -15.28 8.31 16.93
C ILE A 226 -15.16 7.92 18.41
N ASN A 227 -15.61 8.77 19.33
CA ASN A 227 -15.61 8.47 20.78
C ASN A 227 -16.66 7.41 21.14
N GLU A 228 -17.75 7.34 20.40
CA GLU A 228 -18.75 6.28 20.56
C GLU A 228 -18.16 4.92 20.14
N LEU A 229 -17.46 4.88 19.00
CA LEU A 229 -16.70 3.70 18.60
C LEU A 229 -15.66 3.35 19.67
N LYS A 230 -14.87 4.32 20.13
CA LYS A 230 -13.86 4.09 21.18
C LYS A 230 -14.47 3.43 22.41
N ALA A 231 -15.55 4.01 22.95
CA ALA A 231 -16.20 3.53 24.16
C ALA A 231 -16.79 2.13 23.97
N ALA A 232 -17.21 1.78 22.75
CA ALA A 232 -17.63 0.43 22.41
C ALA A 232 -16.44 -0.55 22.39
N LEU A 233 -15.31 -0.17 21.78
CA LEU A 233 -14.11 -1.03 21.76
C LEU A 233 -13.52 -1.23 23.15
N ASP A 234 -13.54 -0.21 24.01
CA ASP A 234 -13.06 -0.30 25.40
C ASP A 234 -13.85 -1.34 26.21
N LYS A 235 -15.13 -1.58 25.87
CA LYS A 235 -15.99 -2.61 26.48
C LYS A 235 -15.79 -4.01 25.88
N GLY A 236 -14.90 -4.18 24.92
CA GLY A 236 -14.63 -5.46 24.28
C GLY A 236 -15.77 -5.94 23.38
N GLU A 237 -15.93 -7.26 23.29
CA GLU A 237 -16.85 -7.90 22.34
C GLU A 237 -18.31 -7.46 22.49
N GLU A 238 -18.83 -7.47 23.71
CA GLU A 238 -20.20 -7.03 23.98
C GLU A 238 -20.43 -5.56 23.58
N GLY A 239 -19.40 -4.73 23.72
CA GLY A 239 -19.45 -3.31 23.41
C GLY A 239 -19.64 -3.04 21.92
N TRP A 240 -18.76 -3.57 21.07
CA TRP A 240 -18.85 -3.35 19.64
C TRP A 240 -20.03 -4.10 19.01
N GLN A 241 -20.46 -5.24 19.57
CA GLN A 241 -21.68 -5.93 19.13
C GLN A 241 -22.94 -5.09 19.42
N LYS A 242 -23.00 -4.45 20.60
CA LYS A 242 -24.08 -3.53 20.93
C LYS A 242 -24.10 -2.33 19.99
N LEU A 243 -22.95 -1.70 19.73
CA LEU A 243 -22.85 -0.59 18.78
C LEU A 243 -23.30 -1.02 17.38
N ARG A 244 -22.91 -2.22 16.93
CA ARG A 244 -23.35 -2.78 15.65
C ARG A 244 -24.87 -2.89 15.58
N ALA A 245 -25.52 -3.38 16.63
CA ALA A 245 -26.97 -3.49 16.67
C ALA A 245 -27.65 -2.12 16.64
N GLU A 246 -27.11 -1.14 17.36
CA GLU A 246 -27.65 0.24 17.42
C GLU A 246 -27.50 0.99 16.09
N LYS A 247 -26.36 0.83 15.40
CA LYS A 247 -26.09 1.49 14.11
C LYS A 247 -26.57 0.69 12.90
N GLY A 248 -27.02 -0.55 13.12
CA GLY A 248 -27.49 -1.45 12.07
C GLY A 248 -26.39 -1.95 11.12
N GLY A 249 -25.13 -2.00 11.56
CA GLY A 249 -23.99 -2.43 10.74
C GLY A 249 -22.67 -2.35 11.49
N LEU A 250 -21.60 -2.95 10.95
CA LEU A 250 -20.27 -2.86 11.55
C LEU A 250 -19.76 -1.42 11.41
N VAL A 251 -19.13 -0.91 12.46
CA VAL A 251 -18.63 0.46 12.53
C VAL A 251 -17.11 0.42 12.55
N LYS A 252 -16.44 1.07 11.60
CA LYS A 252 -14.98 1.17 11.59
C LYS A 252 -14.51 2.63 11.57
N PRO A 253 -13.29 2.91 12.05
CA PRO A 253 -12.65 4.19 11.81
C PRO A 253 -12.54 4.45 10.30
N LYS A 254 -12.42 5.71 9.88
CA LYS A 254 -12.17 6.08 8.48
C LYS A 254 -10.72 5.81 8.07
N ILE A 255 -10.25 4.60 8.35
CA ILE A 255 -9.04 3.97 7.82
C ILE A 255 -9.44 3.24 6.53
N VAL A 256 -8.58 3.30 5.52
CA VAL A 256 -8.76 2.60 4.25
C VAL A 256 -8.24 1.18 4.38
N PHE A 257 -9.14 0.21 4.24
CA PHE A 257 -8.83 -1.21 4.23
C PHE A 257 -8.47 -1.66 2.81
N PHE A 258 -7.77 -2.77 2.67
CA PHE A 258 -7.62 -3.43 1.38
C PHE A 258 -9.00 -3.81 0.84
N GLY A 259 -9.28 -3.37 -0.38
CA GLY A 259 -10.58 -3.56 -1.05
C GLY A 259 -11.55 -2.39 -0.90
N GLU A 260 -11.13 -1.26 -0.32
CA GLU A 260 -11.83 0.04 -0.37
C GLU A 260 -11.25 1.01 -1.40
#